data_AF-A0A519LMW3-F1
#
_entry.id   AF-A0A519LMW3-F1
#
_cell.length_a   1.000
_cell.length_b   1.000
_cell.length_c   1.000
_cell.angle_alpha   90.00
_cell.angle_beta   90.00
_cell.angle_gamma   90.00
#
_symmetry.space_group_name_H-M   'P 1'
#
loop_
_entity.id
_entity.type
_entity.pdbx_description
1 polymer ?
#
loop_
_entity_poly.entity_id
_entity_poly.type
_entity_poly.pdbx_seq_one_letter_code
_entity_poly.pdbx_strand_id
1 'polypeptide(L)'
;MGLIATMLNLFGCSGQTKKNDSGLSKEIEDQLAQSVEAFKNRPIHKELTEQIIDTSSDENLLQVVFDNLSEKQPADYEKEYETVMSWNKPRQAIYMIWALEAEVNNGGYNQFYFNSSGQFYKHLPDALKLVGANKFADLTKRANETFEKENPKITQHQDGTLEGFSKSYDDNPLNKYDDEFYGLYKTENLQQIQVDFIRKNKKAFIDK
;
A
#
# COMPACT_ATOMS: atom_id res chain seq x y z
N MET A 1 -3.26 -16.24 -1.57
CA MET A 1 -3.00 -15.03 -0.76
C MET A 1 -1.54 -14.71 -0.97
N GLY A 2 -1.23 -13.61 -1.68
CA GLY A 2 0.15 -13.29 -2.03
C GLY A 2 1.01 -13.04 -0.79
N LEU A 3 2.31 -13.26 -0.90
CA LEU A 3 3.32 -13.09 0.16
C LEU A 3 3.22 -11.72 0.88
N ILE A 4 2.73 -10.69 0.18
CA ILE A 4 2.48 -9.34 0.71
C ILE A 4 1.34 -9.34 1.74
N ALA A 5 0.24 -10.08 1.50
CA ALA A 5 -0.88 -10.18 2.43
C ALA A 5 -0.47 -10.87 3.74
N THR A 6 0.51 -11.78 3.70
CA THR A 6 1.02 -12.46 4.90
C THR A 6 1.96 -11.57 5.72
N MET A 7 2.68 -10.62 5.11
CA MET A 7 3.54 -9.68 5.83
C MET A 7 2.80 -8.45 6.36
N LEU A 8 1.76 -7.97 5.67
CA LEU A 8 1.01 -6.77 6.08
C LEU A 8 -0.08 -7.04 7.13
N ASN A 9 -0.62 -8.27 7.22
CA ASN A 9 -1.69 -8.61 8.17
C ASN A 9 -1.29 -8.66 9.66
N LEU A 10 -0.01 -8.41 10.02
CA LEU A 10 0.49 -8.60 11.39
C LEU A 10 0.88 -7.32 12.13
N PHE A 11 0.91 -6.16 11.47
CA PHE A 11 1.17 -4.87 12.16
C PHE A 11 -0.12 -4.14 12.59
N GLY A 12 -1.28 -4.53 12.06
CA GLY A 12 -2.60 -4.04 12.45
C GLY A 12 -3.29 -4.86 13.54
N CYS A 13 -2.75 -4.87 14.76
CA CYS A 13 -3.44 -5.40 15.95
C CYS A 13 -3.23 -4.47 17.14
N SER A 14 -3.87 -3.29 17.13
CA SER A 14 -4.05 -2.49 18.34
C SER A 14 -5.45 -2.72 18.90
N GLY A 15 -5.50 -3.22 20.14
CA GLY A 15 -6.70 -3.18 20.97
C GLY A 15 -7.43 -4.51 21.19
N GLN A 16 -6.88 -5.38 22.05
CA GLN A 16 -7.66 -6.05 23.11
C GLN A 16 -6.73 -6.81 24.08
N THR A 17 -6.56 -6.25 25.27
CA THR A 17 -5.97 -6.94 26.42
C THR A 17 -6.88 -8.07 26.90
N LYS A 18 -6.63 -9.29 26.41
CA LYS A 18 -6.87 -10.52 27.17
C LYS A 18 -5.60 -11.35 27.12
N LYS A 19 -5.02 -11.58 28.30
CA LYS A 19 -3.96 -12.57 28.54
C LYS A 19 -4.48 -13.94 28.11
N ASN A 20 -4.21 -14.33 26.87
CA ASN A 20 -4.06 -15.73 26.49
C ASN A 20 -2.62 -15.87 25.99
N ASP A 21 -1.90 -16.78 26.63
CA ASP A 21 -0.60 -17.26 26.20
C ASP A 21 -0.79 -17.97 24.85
N SER A 22 -0.65 -17.23 23.75
CA SER A 22 -0.65 -17.77 22.40
C SER A 22 0.53 -17.19 21.65
N GLY A 23 1.73 -17.58 22.06
CA GLY A 23 2.89 -17.49 21.18
C GLY A 23 2.56 -18.15 19.84
N LEU A 24 3.06 -17.57 18.75
CA LEU A 24 2.98 -18.20 17.44
C LEU A 24 3.59 -19.60 17.54
N SER A 25 3.00 -20.60 16.86
CA SER A 25 3.65 -21.91 16.86
C SER A 25 5.02 -21.80 16.18
N LYS A 26 6.00 -22.58 16.63
CA LYS A 26 7.35 -22.58 16.05
C LYS A 26 7.34 -22.75 14.52
N GLU A 27 6.41 -23.55 13.99
CA GLU A 27 6.24 -23.71 12.54
C GLU A 27 5.84 -22.41 11.84
N ILE A 28 4.93 -21.63 12.43
CA ILE A 28 4.53 -20.32 11.89
C ILE A 28 5.68 -19.32 12.05
N GLU A 29 6.42 -19.35 13.16
CA GLU A 29 7.61 -18.50 13.34
C GLU A 29 8.68 -18.80 12.28
N ASP A 30 8.95 -20.08 12.02
CA ASP A 30 9.91 -20.53 11.00
C ASP A 30 9.45 -20.13 9.59
N GLN A 31 8.15 -20.29 9.28
CA GLN A 31 7.57 -19.85 7.99
C GLN A 31 7.65 -18.32 7.81
N LEU A 32 7.42 -17.56 8.88
CA LEU A 32 7.53 -16.10 8.86
C LEU A 32 8.97 -15.67 8.63
N ALA A 33 9.93 -16.27 9.35
CA ALA A 33 11.35 -16.00 9.18
C ALA A 33 11.82 -16.30 7.76
N GLN A 34 11.40 -17.44 7.19
CA GLN A 34 11.70 -17.81 5.81
C GLN A 34 11.09 -16.82 4.81
N SER A 35 9.86 -16.36 5.04
CA SER A 35 9.19 -15.37 4.18
C SER A 35 9.92 -14.03 4.20
N VAL A 36 10.31 -13.55 5.38
CA VAL A 36 11.09 -12.31 5.56
C VAL A 36 12.45 -12.42 4.87
N GLU A 37 13.13 -13.54 5.02
CA GLU A 37 14.43 -13.78 4.38
C GLU A 37 14.30 -13.86 2.85
N ALA A 38 13.27 -14.53 2.33
CA ALA A 38 12.98 -14.59 0.91
C ALA A 38 12.68 -13.19 0.33
N PHE A 39 11.92 -12.37 1.06
CA PHE A 39 11.63 -11.00 0.65
C PHE A 39 12.90 -10.14 0.62
N LYS A 40 13.76 -10.23 1.63
CA LYS A 40 15.03 -9.47 1.68
C LYS A 40 15.99 -9.85 0.54
N ASN A 41 16.01 -11.13 0.17
CA ASN A 41 16.90 -11.66 -0.87
C ASN A 41 16.26 -11.70 -2.26
N ARG A 42 15.06 -11.14 -2.45
CA ARG A 42 14.38 -11.15 -3.75
C ARG A 42 15.20 -10.35 -4.79
N PRO A 43 15.17 -10.75 -6.06
CA PRO A 43 15.85 -10.00 -7.11
C PRO A 43 15.20 -8.63 -7.33
N ILE A 44 16.01 -7.57 -7.32
CA ILE A 44 15.57 -6.22 -7.67
C ILE A 44 16.02 -5.92 -9.10
N HIS A 45 15.05 -5.66 -9.99
CA HIS A 45 15.28 -5.39 -11.40
C HIS A 45 15.36 -3.89 -11.67
N LYS A 46 16.57 -3.33 -11.78
CA LYS A 46 16.79 -1.90 -12.10
C LYS A 46 16.23 -1.50 -13.47
N GLU A 47 16.33 -2.42 -14.42
CA GLU A 47 15.70 -2.32 -15.74
C GLU A 47 14.62 -3.40 -15.84
N LEU A 48 13.38 -2.98 -16.07
CA LEU A 48 12.25 -3.89 -16.22
C LEU A 48 12.05 -4.20 -17.71
N THR A 49 12.11 -5.47 -18.07
CA THR A 49 11.89 -5.93 -19.46
C THR A 49 10.57 -6.67 -19.60
N GLU A 50 10.08 -6.82 -20.83
CA GLU A 50 8.87 -7.59 -21.10
C GLU A 50 9.03 -9.06 -20.69
N GLN A 51 10.22 -9.63 -20.89
CA GLN A 51 10.53 -10.99 -20.45
C GLN A 51 10.43 -11.14 -18.93
N ILE A 52 10.98 -10.19 -18.15
CA ILE A 52 10.87 -10.21 -16.68
C ILE A 52 9.40 -10.20 -16.25
N ILE A 53 8.60 -9.33 -16.86
CA ILE A 53 7.16 -9.30 -16.60
C ILE A 53 6.57 -10.68 -16.91
N ASP A 54 6.71 -11.18 -18.13
CA ASP A 54 6.09 -12.44 -18.60
C ASP A 54 6.48 -13.67 -17.77
N THR A 55 7.72 -13.73 -17.28
CA THR A 55 8.20 -14.88 -16.48
C THR A 55 7.93 -14.75 -14.99
N SER A 56 7.59 -13.56 -14.49
CA SER A 56 7.21 -13.37 -13.08
C SER A 56 5.88 -14.09 -12.81
N SER A 57 5.74 -14.73 -11.65
CA SER A 57 4.42 -15.21 -11.21
C SER A 57 3.51 -14.04 -10.84
N ASP A 58 2.20 -14.23 -10.89
CA ASP A 58 1.24 -13.17 -10.50
C ASP A 58 1.40 -12.76 -9.03
N GLU A 59 1.77 -13.70 -8.16
CA GLU A 59 2.05 -13.43 -6.74
C GLU A 59 3.23 -12.48 -6.54
N ASN A 60 4.19 -12.46 -7.46
CA ASN A 60 5.41 -11.67 -7.37
C ASN A 60 5.41 -10.43 -8.28
N LEU A 61 4.62 -10.43 -9.36
CA LEU A 61 4.71 -9.41 -10.40
C LEU A 61 4.50 -8.00 -9.85
N LEU A 62 3.52 -7.81 -8.97
CA LEU A 62 3.26 -6.49 -8.38
C LEU A 62 4.48 -5.99 -7.60
N GLN A 63 5.14 -6.85 -6.81
CA GLN A 63 6.35 -6.50 -6.08
C GLN A 63 7.51 -6.21 -7.03
N VAL A 64 7.70 -7.02 -8.07
CA VAL A 64 8.75 -6.83 -9.09
C VAL A 64 8.64 -5.45 -9.76
N VAL A 65 7.42 -5.05 -10.12
CA VAL A 65 7.18 -3.73 -10.72
C VAL A 65 7.38 -2.61 -9.68
N PHE A 66 6.88 -2.78 -8.46
CA PHE A 66 7.06 -1.77 -7.41
C PHE A 66 8.53 -1.56 -7.03
N ASP A 67 9.32 -2.64 -6.96
CA ASP A 67 10.75 -2.57 -6.70
C ASP A 67 11.48 -1.81 -7.79
N ASN A 68 11.17 -2.10 -9.06
CA ASN A 68 11.73 -1.36 -10.19
C ASN A 68 11.40 0.14 -10.14
N LEU A 69 10.18 0.51 -9.76
CA LEU A 69 9.78 1.91 -9.62
C LEU A 69 10.47 2.58 -8.42
N SER A 70 10.62 1.84 -7.32
CA SER A 70 11.32 2.32 -6.12
C SER A 70 12.81 2.58 -6.39
N GLU A 71 13.47 1.78 -7.22
CA GLU A 71 14.86 2.04 -7.66
C GLU A 71 15.02 3.33 -8.48
N LYS A 72 13.90 3.87 -9.02
CA LYS A 72 13.91 5.14 -9.77
C LYS A 72 13.69 6.35 -8.88
N GLN A 73 13.41 6.13 -7.59
CA GLN A 73 13.27 7.22 -6.64
C GLN A 73 14.64 7.83 -6.30
N PRO A 74 14.72 9.15 -6.10
CA PRO A 74 15.93 9.79 -5.63
C PRO A 74 16.20 9.42 -4.16
N ALA A 75 17.47 9.51 -3.76
CA ALA A 75 17.85 9.39 -2.34
C ALA A 75 17.26 10.52 -1.47
N ASP A 76 16.90 11.64 -2.10
CA ASP A 76 16.23 12.78 -1.50
C ASP A 76 14.71 12.56 -1.52
N TYR A 77 14.17 12.11 -0.39
CA TYR A 77 12.75 11.77 -0.24
C TYR A 77 11.80 12.95 -0.49
N GLU A 78 12.26 14.20 -0.36
CA GLU A 78 11.42 15.38 -0.65
C GLU A 78 11.03 15.46 -2.15
N LYS A 79 11.77 14.76 -3.01
CA LYS A 79 11.54 14.69 -4.46
C LYS A 79 10.70 13.49 -4.89
N GLU A 80 10.18 12.71 -3.95
CA GLU A 80 9.32 11.55 -4.25
C GLU A 80 8.11 11.97 -5.08
N TYR A 81 7.38 13.01 -4.66
CA TYR A 81 6.21 13.51 -5.39
C TYR A 81 6.55 13.88 -6.83
N GLU A 82 7.56 14.74 -7.02
CA GLU A 82 7.96 15.21 -8.34
C GLU A 82 8.36 14.04 -9.25
N THR A 83 9.12 13.09 -8.69
CA THR A 83 9.59 11.90 -9.42
C THR A 83 8.43 11.03 -9.86
N VAL A 84 7.52 10.66 -8.95
CA VAL A 84 6.34 9.85 -9.28
C VAL A 84 5.49 10.56 -10.33
N MET A 85 5.23 11.85 -10.14
CA MET A 85 4.38 12.62 -11.05
C MET A 85 5.01 12.84 -12.44
N SER A 86 6.33 12.65 -12.58
CA SER A 86 7.02 12.66 -13.88
C SER A 86 6.83 11.39 -14.71
N TRP A 87 6.43 10.27 -14.10
CA TRP A 87 6.25 9.00 -14.79
C TRP A 87 5.00 8.99 -15.66
N ASN A 88 4.87 7.97 -16.53
CA ASN A 88 3.60 7.75 -17.23
C ASN A 88 2.49 7.32 -16.26
N LYS A 89 1.22 7.50 -16.66
CA LYS A 89 0.05 7.24 -15.81
C LYS A 89 -0.05 5.80 -15.27
N PRO A 90 0.24 4.74 -16.05
CA PRO A 90 0.32 3.38 -15.52
C PRO A 90 1.31 3.19 -14.37
N ARG A 91 2.53 3.74 -14.49
CA ARG A 91 3.56 3.67 -13.43
C ARG A 91 3.14 4.46 -12.19
N GLN A 92 2.61 5.68 -12.38
CA GLN A 92 2.02 6.47 -11.29
C GLN A 92 0.97 5.64 -10.53
N ALA A 93 0.03 5.03 -11.25
CA ALA A 93 -1.08 4.32 -10.62
C ALA A 93 -0.60 3.13 -9.78
N ILE A 94 0.27 2.26 -10.32
CA ILE A 94 0.78 1.12 -9.56
C ILE A 94 1.54 1.55 -8.31
N TYR A 95 2.39 2.58 -8.42
CA TYR A 95 3.14 3.06 -7.26
C TYR A 95 2.23 3.61 -6.16
N MET A 96 1.30 4.50 -6.51
CA MET A 96 0.41 5.13 -5.54
C MET A 96 -0.55 4.12 -4.91
N ILE A 97 -1.10 3.17 -5.69
CA ILE A 97 -2.04 2.16 -5.18
C ILE A 97 -1.32 1.18 -4.25
N TRP A 98 -0.09 0.77 -4.59
CA TRP A 98 0.73 -0.05 -3.69
C TRP A 98 0.99 0.66 -2.37
N ALA A 99 1.37 1.96 -2.42
CA ALA A 99 1.60 2.75 -1.20
C ALA A 99 0.32 2.87 -0.36
N LEU A 100 -0.83 3.15 -0.97
CA LEU A 100 -2.12 3.14 -0.27
C LEU A 100 -2.38 1.80 0.43
N GLU A 101 -2.26 0.68 -0.30
CA GLU A 101 -2.52 -0.65 0.24
C GLU A 101 -1.55 -1.00 1.39
N ALA A 102 -0.28 -0.63 1.27
CA ALA A 102 0.72 -0.86 2.32
C ALA A 102 0.40 -0.07 3.59
N GLU A 103 0.08 1.23 3.48
CA GLU A 103 -0.21 2.06 4.65
C GLU A 103 -1.52 1.67 5.33
N VAL A 104 -2.57 1.42 4.54
CA VAL A 104 -3.89 1.06 5.09
C VAL A 104 -3.82 -0.29 5.79
N ASN A 105 -3.12 -1.30 5.23
CA ASN A 105 -2.98 -2.57 5.94
C ASN A 105 -2.09 -2.48 7.19
N ASN A 106 -1.17 -1.52 7.26
CA ASN A 106 -0.29 -1.35 8.43
C ASN A 106 -0.95 -0.56 9.57
N GLY A 107 -1.70 0.49 9.26
CA GLY A 107 -2.28 1.40 10.26
C GLY A 107 -3.48 2.21 9.76
N GLY A 108 -4.19 1.70 8.76
CA GLY A 108 -5.40 2.33 8.22
C GLY A 108 -5.14 3.61 7.43
N TYR A 109 -6.22 4.26 7.03
CA TYR A 109 -6.20 5.56 6.37
C TYR A 109 -5.54 6.62 7.25
N ASN A 110 -5.63 6.51 8.58
CA ASN A 110 -4.92 7.42 9.48
C ASN A 110 -3.40 7.40 9.21
N GLN A 111 -2.80 6.20 9.14
CA GLN A 111 -1.38 6.07 8.80
C GLN A 111 -1.09 6.57 7.39
N PHE A 112 -1.97 6.27 6.41
CA PHE A 112 -1.80 6.77 5.04
C PHE A 112 -1.70 8.30 4.96
N TYR A 113 -2.60 9.04 5.63
CA TYR A 113 -2.55 10.51 5.62
C TYR A 113 -1.48 11.10 6.53
N PHE A 114 -1.04 10.36 7.55
CA PHE A 114 0.06 10.76 8.43
C PHE A 114 1.43 10.66 7.74
N ASN A 115 1.66 9.58 6.99
CA ASN A 115 2.92 9.32 6.30
C ASN A 115 3.03 10.09 4.97
N SER A 116 4.25 10.14 4.42
CA SER A 116 4.52 10.83 3.14
C SER A 116 3.64 10.32 2.00
N SER A 117 3.27 9.03 2.00
CA SER A 117 2.31 8.42 1.06
C SER A 117 1.02 9.23 0.88
N GLY A 118 0.58 9.92 1.94
CA GLY A 118 -0.58 10.81 1.94
C GLY A 118 -0.50 11.93 0.90
N GLN A 119 0.69 12.34 0.46
CA GLN A 119 0.90 13.37 -0.58
C GLN A 119 0.17 13.05 -1.91
N PHE A 120 -0.11 11.77 -2.18
CA PHE A 120 -0.75 11.31 -3.41
C PHE A 120 -2.28 11.28 -3.34
N TYR A 121 -2.89 11.64 -2.21
CA TYR A 121 -4.31 11.38 -1.96
C TYR A 121 -5.25 11.89 -3.06
N LYS A 122 -4.99 13.08 -3.61
CA LYS A 122 -5.83 13.68 -4.68
C LYS A 122 -5.80 12.89 -6.00
N HIS A 123 -4.73 12.16 -6.27
CA HIS A 123 -4.55 11.39 -7.51
C HIS A 123 -5.08 9.96 -7.40
N LEU A 124 -5.18 9.42 -6.17
CA LEU A 124 -5.53 8.03 -5.93
C LEU A 124 -6.88 7.60 -6.51
N PRO A 125 -7.98 8.37 -6.40
CA PRO A 125 -9.26 7.95 -6.99
C PRO A 125 -9.18 7.75 -8.51
N ASP A 126 -8.42 8.58 -9.23
CA ASP A 126 -8.26 8.46 -10.67
C ASP A 126 -7.28 7.34 -11.05
N ALA A 127 -6.24 7.12 -10.24
CA ALA A 127 -5.35 5.96 -10.38
C ALA A 127 -6.08 4.62 -10.18
N LEU A 128 -6.91 4.52 -9.15
CA LEU A 128 -7.74 3.34 -8.87
C LEU A 128 -8.73 3.07 -10.01
N LYS A 129 -9.38 4.12 -10.54
CA LYS A 129 -10.22 3.99 -11.74
C LYS A 129 -9.44 3.54 -12.97
N LEU A 130 -8.22 4.05 -13.16
CA LEU A 130 -7.36 3.70 -14.30
C LEU A 130 -7.08 2.19 -14.35
N VAL A 131 -6.83 1.57 -13.19
CA VAL A 131 -6.61 0.11 -13.11
C VAL A 131 -7.91 -0.70 -13.09
N GLY A 132 -9.07 -0.04 -12.96
CA GLY A 132 -10.40 -0.68 -12.93
C GLY A 132 -10.95 -0.97 -11.52
N ALA A 133 -10.26 -0.53 -10.47
CA ALA A 133 -10.65 -0.71 -9.06
C ALA A 133 -11.70 0.34 -8.62
N ASN A 134 -12.88 0.32 -9.25
CA ASN A 134 -13.89 1.37 -9.08
C ASN A 134 -14.44 1.50 -7.65
N LYS A 135 -14.60 0.39 -6.90
CA LYS A 135 -15.12 0.48 -5.52
C LYS A 135 -14.07 1.04 -4.57
N PHE A 136 -12.81 0.60 -4.69
CA PHE A 136 -11.71 1.25 -3.98
C PHE A 136 -11.60 2.73 -4.34
N ALA A 137 -11.78 3.11 -5.61
CA ALA A 137 -11.75 4.52 -6.02
C ALA A 137 -12.84 5.36 -5.34
N ASP A 138 -14.06 4.85 -5.23
CA ASP A 138 -15.15 5.52 -4.50
C ASP A 138 -14.84 5.65 -3.01
N LEU A 139 -14.37 4.57 -2.40
CA LEU A 139 -13.99 4.55 -0.98
C LEU A 139 -12.89 5.56 -0.69
N THR A 140 -11.79 5.55 -1.45
CA THR A 140 -10.68 6.49 -1.28
C THR A 140 -11.12 7.94 -1.52
N LYS A 141 -12.05 8.18 -2.45
CA LYS A 141 -12.64 9.52 -2.63
C LYS A 141 -13.38 9.99 -1.38
N ARG A 142 -14.18 9.14 -0.74
CA ARG A 142 -14.91 9.48 0.51
C ARG A 142 -13.95 9.68 1.69
N ALA A 143 -12.89 8.87 1.77
CA ALA A 143 -11.82 9.05 2.75
C ALA A 143 -11.13 10.42 2.56
N ASN A 144 -10.80 10.79 1.32
CA ASN A 144 -10.19 12.08 0.99
C ASN A 144 -11.09 13.26 1.37
N GLU A 145 -12.38 13.20 1.02
CA GLU A 145 -13.34 14.25 1.38
C GLU A 145 -13.47 14.41 2.89
N THR A 146 -13.39 13.32 3.65
CA THR A 146 -13.40 13.36 5.12
C THR A 146 -12.11 13.91 5.66
N PHE A 147 -10.97 13.51 5.09
CA PHE A 147 -9.66 14.04 5.44
C PHE A 147 -9.61 15.55 5.25
N GLU A 148 -10.05 16.07 4.11
CA GLU A 148 -10.07 17.51 3.83
C GLU A 148 -11.03 18.27 4.76
N LYS A 149 -12.24 17.74 4.99
CA LYS A 149 -13.27 18.39 5.81
C LYS A 149 -12.91 18.40 7.30
N GLU A 150 -12.41 17.28 7.82
CA GLU A 150 -12.16 17.06 9.25
C GLU A 150 -10.66 17.16 9.58
N ASN A 151 -9.85 17.76 8.70
CA ASN A 151 -8.39 17.85 8.84
C ASN A 151 -7.96 18.34 10.23
N PRO A 152 -8.51 19.43 10.80
CA PRO A 152 -8.10 19.89 12.13
C PRO A 152 -8.32 18.84 13.22
N LYS A 153 -9.35 17.99 13.11
CA LYS A 153 -9.62 16.90 14.04
C LYS A 153 -8.64 15.74 13.83
N ILE A 154 -8.41 15.35 12.57
CA ILE A 154 -7.53 14.23 12.22
C ILE A 154 -6.07 14.53 12.61
N THR A 155 -5.63 15.78 12.42
CA THR A 155 -4.24 16.19 12.66
C THR A 155 -3.99 16.76 14.04
N GLN A 156 -5.01 16.84 14.92
CA GLN A 156 -4.93 17.51 16.23
C GLN A 156 -3.83 16.96 17.15
N HIS A 157 -3.43 15.69 16.96
CA HIS A 157 -2.41 15.00 17.74
C HIS A 157 -1.12 14.73 16.95
N GLN A 158 -1.01 15.22 15.71
CA GLN A 158 0.17 15.01 14.87
C GLN A 158 1.27 16.01 15.23
N ASP A 159 1.85 15.84 16.41
CA ASP A 159 2.94 16.67 16.96
C ASP A 159 4.34 16.11 16.65
N GLY A 160 4.42 15.04 15.84
CA GLY A 160 5.66 14.35 15.49
C GLY A 160 6.13 13.35 16.55
N THR A 161 5.40 13.15 17.65
CA THR A 161 5.72 12.17 18.68
C THR A 161 4.98 10.85 18.48
N LEU A 162 5.52 9.76 19.02
CA LEU A 162 4.85 8.45 19.03
C LEU A 162 3.55 8.48 19.84
N GLU A 163 3.51 9.27 20.92
CA GLU A 163 2.31 9.44 21.74
C GLU A 163 1.21 10.16 20.95
N GLY A 164 1.56 11.25 20.24
CA GLY A 164 0.67 11.97 19.36
C GLY A 164 0.12 11.09 18.23
N PHE A 165 0.99 10.32 17.57
CA PHE A 165 0.57 9.33 16.57
C PHE A 165 -0.38 8.29 17.17
N SER A 166 -0.08 7.75 18.35
CA SER A 166 -0.97 6.76 19.00
C SER A 166 -2.34 7.37 19.34
N LYS A 167 -2.37 8.60 19.85
CA LYS A 167 -3.63 9.33 20.14
C LYS A 167 -4.40 9.72 18.89
N SER A 168 -3.73 9.85 17.73
CA SER A 168 -4.41 10.22 16.48
C SER A 168 -5.44 9.17 16.02
N TYR A 169 -5.44 7.96 16.58
CA TYR A 169 -6.45 6.95 16.32
C TYR A 169 -7.75 7.13 17.12
N ASP A 170 -7.70 7.88 18.23
CA ASP A 170 -8.84 8.08 19.11
C ASP A 170 -9.93 8.93 18.44
N ASP A 171 -11.14 8.37 18.30
CA ASP A 171 -12.29 9.03 17.65
C ASP A 171 -11.97 9.62 16.25
N ASN A 172 -11.05 8.95 15.52
CA ASN A 172 -10.63 9.38 14.21
C ASN A 172 -11.74 9.08 13.18
N PRO A 173 -12.25 10.09 12.46
CA PRO A 173 -13.33 9.91 11.48
C PRO A 173 -12.94 9.02 10.28
N LEU A 174 -11.65 8.71 10.12
CA LEU A 174 -11.14 7.84 9.07
C LEU A 174 -11.30 6.34 9.38
N ASN A 175 -11.38 5.94 10.66
CA ASN A 175 -11.37 4.52 11.07
C ASN A 175 -12.45 3.68 10.37
N LYS A 176 -13.61 4.27 10.07
CA LYS A 176 -14.70 3.57 9.35
C LYS A 176 -14.32 3.16 7.93
N TYR A 177 -13.40 3.88 7.28
CA TYR A 177 -12.96 3.56 5.92
C TYR A 177 -11.99 2.38 5.89
N ASP A 178 -11.31 2.09 7.00
CA ASP A 178 -10.44 0.92 7.14
C ASP A 178 -11.27 -0.36 7.07
N ASP A 179 -12.35 -0.42 7.87
CA ASP A 179 -13.30 -1.54 7.86
C ASP A 179 -13.93 -1.76 6.47
N GLU A 180 -14.32 -0.68 5.81
CA GLU A 180 -14.84 -0.75 4.45
C GLU A 180 -13.78 -1.25 3.46
N PHE A 181 -12.52 -0.80 3.59
CA PHE A 181 -11.40 -1.18 2.71
C PHE A 181 -11.13 -2.68 2.82
N TYR A 182 -11.01 -3.21 4.04
CA TYR A 182 -10.86 -4.65 4.26
C TYR A 182 -12.10 -5.44 3.79
N GLY A 183 -13.28 -4.85 3.94
CA GLY A 183 -14.54 -5.41 3.45
C GLY A 183 -14.58 -5.63 1.94
N LEU A 184 -13.96 -4.73 1.16
CA LEU A 184 -13.92 -4.84 -0.31
C LEU A 184 -13.20 -6.10 -0.80
N TYR A 185 -12.19 -6.58 -0.06
CA TYR A 185 -11.45 -7.80 -0.39
C TYR A 185 -12.31 -9.07 -0.40
N LYS A 186 -13.53 -9.02 0.16
CA LYS A 186 -14.51 -10.11 0.05
C LYS A 186 -15.15 -10.20 -1.33
N THR A 187 -15.05 -9.15 -2.15
CA THR A 187 -15.72 -9.06 -3.46
C THR A 187 -14.79 -8.75 -4.63
N GLU A 188 -13.62 -8.16 -4.37
CA GLU A 188 -12.61 -7.85 -5.39
C GLU A 188 -11.21 -7.91 -4.77
N ASN A 189 -10.20 -8.28 -5.55
CA ASN A 189 -8.82 -8.37 -5.09
C ASN A 189 -7.99 -7.26 -5.75
N LEU A 190 -7.62 -6.24 -4.97
CA LEU A 190 -6.89 -5.08 -5.49
C LEU A 190 -5.52 -5.45 -6.06
N GLN A 191 -4.80 -6.40 -5.45
CA GLN A 191 -3.52 -6.88 -5.97
C GLN A 191 -3.70 -7.57 -7.32
N GLN A 192 -4.71 -8.42 -7.45
CA GLN A 192 -4.99 -9.09 -8.73
C GLN A 192 -5.40 -8.08 -9.81
N ILE A 193 -6.20 -7.07 -9.47
CA ILE A 193 -6.57 -5.99 -10.41
C ILE A 193 -5.32 -5.27 -10.93
N GLN A 194 -4.37 -4.96 -10.05
CA GLN A 194 -3.09 -4.34 -10.41
C GLN A 194 -2.24 -5.27 -11.30
N VAL A 195 -2.14 -6.56 -10.96
CA VAL A 195 -1.43 -7.57 -11.77
C VAL A 195 -2.03 -7.67 -13.17
N ASP A 196 -3.35 -7.81 -13.29
CA ASP A 196 -4.05 -7.89 -14.57
C ASP A 196 -3.81 -6.63 -15.41
N PHE A 197 -3.81 -5.45 -14.77
CA PHE A 197 -3.51 -4.20 -15.42
C PHE A 197 -2.06 -4.14 -15.95
N ILE A 198 -1.08 -4.59 -15.17
CA ILE A 198 0.33 -4.68 -15.60
C ILE A 198 0.45 -5.63 -16.80
N ARG A 199 -0.13 -6.84 -16.71
CA ARG A 199 -0.12 -7.85 -17.79
C ARG A 199 -0.71 -7.32 -19.09
N LYS A 200 -1.80 -6.56 -19.01
CA LYS A 200 -2.47 -5.98 -20.17
C LYS A 200 -1.68 -4.81 -20.78
N ASN A 201 -0.86 -4.12 -19.99
CA ASN A 201 -0.20 -2.87 -20.37
C ASN A 201 1.33 -2.92 -20.25
N LYS A 202 1.96 -4.10 -20.42
CA LYS A 202 3.41 -4.34 -20.19
C LYS A 202 4.32 -3.24 -20.74
N LYS A 203 4.04 -2.77 -21.96
CA LYS A 203 4.82 -1.72 -22.64
C LYS A 203 4.90 -0.39 -21.90
N ALA A 204 3.97 -0.11 -21.00
CA ALA A 204 4.00 1.09 -20.15
C ALA A 204 4.98 0.94 -18.97
N PHE A 205 5.35 -0.29 -18.62
CA PHE A 205 6.20 -0.60 -17.46
C PHE A 205 7.64 -0.86 -17.86
N ILE A 206 7.91 -1.37 -19.06
CA ILE A 206 9.29 -1.67 -19.49
C ILE A 206 10.17 -0.41 -19.57
N ASP A 207 11.42 -0.54 -19.15
CA ASP A 207 12.45 0.46 -19.35
C ASP A 207 13.02 0.33 -20.78
N LYS A 208 13.43 1.46 -21.37
CA LYS A 208 13.96 1.52 -22.74
C LYS A 208 15.48 1.38 -22.75
#